data_AF-A0A5V1PF52-F1
#
_entry.id   AF-A0A5V1PF52-F1
#
_cell.length_a   1.000
_cell.length_b   1.000
_cell.length_c   1.000
_cell.angle_alpha   90.00
_cell.angle_beta   90.00
_cell.angle_gamma   90.00
#
_symmetry.space_group_name_H-M   'P 1'
#
loop_
_entity.id
_entity.type
_entity.pdbx_description
1 polymer ?
#
loop_
_entity_poly.entity_id
_entity_poly.type
_entity_poly.pdbx_seq_one_letter_code
_entity_poly.pdbx_strand_id
1 'polypeptide(L)'
;MWTLLTWISAFLIALVWICTIVGLVKPGLVKAKNRLHVVAAFFVYNIVFFMIGGFAVSKDKPDHGDELVSSTAVKVPSNSSTDKLQLIKSYRVISYSDTSVAGRNRFTLIIVSPEAKNIEERVATSKAAAISFLKQKNANFVSVLLMATPDAYEYGGTPLAITDYAPDACGLSGDNCTGNKWSIQASDIRLNNQQLKILSFWYAHKKEYSNSNGIFDLTGEKNLKDRISKEFDVPVKDIHNLDFMINLHKVKD
;
A
#
# COMPACT_ATOMS: atom_id res chain seq x y z
N MET A 1 -30.42 8.38 -10.59
CA MET A 1 -30.16 9.84 -10.69
C MET A 1 -28.70 10.14 -11.01
N TRP A 2 -27.74 9.51 -10.32
CA TRP A 2 -26.30 9.68 -10.57
C TRP A 2 -25.83 9.32 -11.99
N THR A 3 -26.33 8.23 -12.57
CA THR A 3 -25.95 7.80 -13.92
C THR A 3 -26.38 8.79 -15.01
N LEU A 4 -27.56 9.40 -14.88
CA LEU A 4 -28.03 10.42 -15.82
C LEU A 4 -27.14 11.68 -15.78
N LEU A 5 -26.71 12.08 -14.57
CA LEU A 5 -25.84 13.23 -14.38
C LEU A 5 -24.44 13.02 -14.99
N THR A 6 -23.89 11.81 -14.87
CA THR A 6 -22.59 11.46 -15.49
C THR A 6 -22.66 11.45 -17.01
N TRP A 7 -23.75 10.96 -17.61
CA TRP A 7 -23.93 10.98 -19.06
C TRP A 7 -24.07 12.41 -19.60
N ILE A 8 -24.82 13.27 -18.91
CA ILE A 8 -24.94 14.69 -19.27
C ILE A 8 -23.59 15.39 -19.18
N SER A 9 -22.81 15.13 -18.14
CA SER A 9 -21.46 15.71 -17.98
C SER A 9 -20.52 15.28 -19.11
N ALA A 10 -20.45 13.97 -19.42
CA ALA A 10 -19.61 13.45 -20.49
C ALA A 10 -19.99 14.03 -21.87
N PHE A 11 -21.30 14.17 -22.13
CA PHE A 11 -21.80 14.77 -23.36
C PHE A 11 -21.40 16.25 -23.50
N LEU A 12 -21.53 17.04 -22.42
CA LEU A 12 -21.12 18.45 -22.42
C LEU A 12 -19.61 18.62 -22.64
N ILE A 13 -18.78 17.76 -22.05
CA ILE A 13 -17.33 17.75 -22.27
C ILE A 13 -17.03 17.48 -23.74
N ALA A 14 -17.63 16.45 -24.34
CA ALA A 14 -17.44 16.13 -25.74
C ALA A 14 -17.84 17.30 -26.66
N LEU A 15 -18.93 17.99 -26.35
CA LEU A 15 -19.40 19.15 -27.11
C LEU A 15 -18.41 20.32 -27.06
N VAL A 16 -17.79 20.59 -25.89
CA VAL A 16 -16.75 21.62 -25.75
C VAL A 16 -15.51 21.29 -26.58
N TRP A 17 -15.09 20.02 -26.62
CA TRP A 17 -13.98 19.57 -27.46
C TRP A 17 -14.28 19.74 -28.94
N ILE A 18 -15.49 19.37 -29.38
CA ILE A 18 -15.93 19.55 -30.78
C ILE A 18 -15.93 21.04 -31.15
N CYS A 19 -16.50 21.92 -30.31
CA CYS A 19 -16.49 23.36 -30.55
C CYS A 19 -15.07 23.94 -30.62
N THR A 20 -14.15 23.42 -29.81
CA THR A 20 -12.74 23.85 -29.82
C THR A 20 -12.07 23.47 -31.15
N ILE A 21 -12.25 22.23 -31.62
CA ILE A 21 -11.71 21.76 -32.90
C ILE A 21 -12.28 22.58 -34.07
N VAL A 22 -13.60 22.78 -34.10
CA VAL A 22 -14.28 23.59 -35.13
C VAL A 22 -13.79 25.04 -35.08
N GLY A 23 -13.63 25.61 -33.89
CA GLY A 23 -13.15 26.98 -33.70
C GLY A 23 -11.69 27.19 -34.11
N LEU A 24 -10.83 26.19 -33.94
CA LEU A 24 -9.45 26.24 -34.41
C LEU A 24 -9.38 26.24 -35.95
N VAL A 25 -10.24 25.47 -36.61
CA VAL A 25 -10.29 25.41 -38.08
C VAL A 25 -10.95 26.68 -38.66
N LYS A 26 -12.11 27.08 -38.12
CA LYS A 26 -12.91 28.23 -38.56
C LYS A 26 -13.48 29.02 -37.36
N PRO A 27 -12.73 30.01 -36.83
CA PRO A 27 -13.12 30.77 -35.64
C PRO A 27 -14.49 31.45 -35.73
N GLY A 28 -14.89 31.88 -36.93
CA GLY A 28 -16.18 32.55 -37.15
C GLY A 28 -17.41 31.68 -36.85
N LEU A 29 -17.29 30.35 -36.94
CA LEU A 29 -18.40 29.43 -36.64
C LEU A 29 -18.74 29.36 -35.15
N VAL A 30 -17.76 29.61 -34.29
CA VAL A 30 -17.94 29.67 -32.82
C VAL A 30 -17.94 31.11 -32.30
N LYS A 31 -18.16 32.08 -33.20
CA LYS A 31 -18.16 33.52 -32.90
C LYS A 31 -16.85 34.02 -32.24
N ALA A 32 -15.73 33.36 -32.51
CA ALA A 32 -14.42 33.77 -32.01
C ALA A 32 -13.73 34.70 -33.00
N LYS A 33 -13.06 35.74 -32.49
CA LYS A 33 -12.38 36.77 -33.30
C LYS A 33 -11.18 36.20 -34.07
N ASN A 34 -10.44 35.29 -33.46
CA ASN A 34 -9.29 34.61 -34.06
C ASN A 34 -9.03 33.28 -33.32
N ARG A 35 -8.10 32.47 -33.84
CA ARG A 35 -7.72 31.17 -33.24
C ARG A 35 -7.16 31.31 -31.83
N LEU A 36 -6.44 32.39 -31.54
CA LEU A 36 -5.89 32.66 -30.21
C LEU A 36 -7.00 32.84 -29.16
N HIS A 37 -8.12 33.46 -29.56
CA HIS A 37 -9.32 33.60 -28.71
C HIS A 37 -9.93 32.25 -28.36
N VAL A 38 -9.92 31.28 -29.30
CA VAL A 38 -10.43 29.92 -29.07
C VAL A 38 -9.54 29.16 -28.09
N VAL A 39 -8.21 29.26 -28.25
CA VAL A 39 -7.25 28.64 -27.33
C VAL A 39 -7.36 29.24 -25.93
N ALA A 40 -7.41 30.58 -25.82
CA ALA A 40 -7.56 31.26 -24.54
C ALA A 40 -8.86 30.85 -23.82
N ALA A 41 -9.98 30.80 -24.54
CA ALA A 41 -11.26 30.35 -23.98
C ALA A 41 -11.21 28.89 -23.51
N PHE A 42 -10.54 28.00 -24.26
CA PHE A 42 -10.34 26.60 -23.86
C PHE A 42 -9.53 26.48 -22.56
N PHE A 43 -8.44 27.24 -22.41
CA PHE A 43 -7.65 27.22 -21.17
C PHE A 43 -8.44 27.76 -19.98
N VAL A 44 -9.17 28.86 -20.15
CA VAL A 44 -10.05 29.40 -19.10
C VAL A 44 -11.11 28.39 -18.69
N TYR A 45 -11.75 27.72 -19.65
CA TYR A 45 -12.73 26.66 -19.39
C TYR A 45 -12.11 25.52 -18.57
N ASN A 46 -10.92 25.03 -18.95
CA ASN A 46 -10.26 23.96 -18.21
C ASN A 46 -9.89 24.38 -16.79
N ILE A 47 -9.39 25.60 -16.58
CA ILE A 47 -9.10 26.11 -15.22
C ILE A 47 -10.37 26.16 -14.37
N VAL A 48 -11.48 26.70 -14.91
CA VAL A 48 -12.76 26.75 -14.19
C VAL A 48 -13.31 25.35 -13.92
N PHE A 49 -13.19 24.44 -14.87
CA PHE A 49 -13.60 23.04 -14.72
C PHE A 49 -12.77 22.31 -13.66
N PHE A 50 -11.45 22.52 -13.60
CA PHE A 50 -10.59 21.98 -12.56
C PHE A 50 -10.85 22.60 -11.18
N MET A 51 -11.21 23.89 -11.12
CA MET A 51 -11.59 24.52 -9.85
C MET A 51 -12.93 23.96 -9.34
N ILE A 52 -13.94 23.81 -10.19
CA ILE A 52 -15.26 23.28 -9.79
C ILE A 52 -15.19 21.76 -9.53
N GLY A 53 -14.50 21.00 -10.39
CA GLY A 53 -14.30 19.56 -10.26
C GLY A 53 -13.33 19.17 -9.15
N GLY A 54 -12.32 20.01 -8.87
CA GLY A 54 -11.35 19.82 -7.79
C GLY A 54 -11.97 19.92 -6.39
N PHE A 55 -13.09 20.63 -6.23
CA PHE A 55 -13.87 20.62 -4.99
C PHE A 55 -14.87 19.45 -4.90
N ALA A 56 -15.20 18.79 -6.02
CA ALA A 56 -16.09 17.63 -6.04
C ALA A 56 -15.37 16.28 -5.80
N VAL A 57 -14.03 16.25 -5.80
CA VAL A 57 -13.20 15.07 -5.46
C VAL A 57 -12.60 15.17 -4.05
N SER A 58 -13.17 16.03 -3.18
CA SER A 58 -12.72 16.18 -1.78
C SER A 58 -13.81 15.96 -0.73
N LYS A 59 -14.87 15.22 -1.08
CA LYS A 59 -15.87 14.71 -0.13
C LYS A 59 -16.25 13.28 -0.46
N ASP A 60 -15.32 12.39 -0.16
CA ASP A 60 -15.57 11.11 0.51
C ASP A 60 -14.20 10.52 0.83
N LYS A 61 -13.56 11.10 1.85
CA LYS A 61 -12.70 10.29 2.68
C LYS A 61 -13.69 9.44 3.47
N PRO A 62 -13.82 8.12 3.23
CA PRO A 62 -14.54 7.31 4.20
C PRO A 62 -13.79 7.52 5.51
N ASP A 63 -14.53 8.05 6.47
CA ASP A 63 -14.20 8.02 7.88
C ASP A 63 -14.14 6.53 8.24
N HIS A 64 -13.02 5.88 7.90
CA HIS A 64 -12.67 4.61 8.49
C HIS A 64 -12.38 4.97 9.93
N GLY A 65 -13.43 4.86 10.73
CA GLY A 65 -13.38 5.09 12.15
C GLY A 65 -12.13 4.44 12.70
N ASP A 66 -11.48 5.19 13.55
CA ASP A 66 -10.59 4.68 14.58
C ASP A 66 -11.40 3.73 15.49
N GLU A 67 -11.83 2.59 14.94
CA GLU A 67 -12.01 1.41 15.74
C GLU A 67 -10.59 0.95 16.04
N LEU A 68 -10.09 1.51 17.15
CA LEU A 68 -8.98 0.96 17.90
C LEU A 68 -9.37 -0.48 18.22
N VAL A 69 -9.10 -1.40 17.30
CA VAL A 69 -9.27 -2.83 17.51
C VAL A 69 -8.28 -3.15 18.62
N SER A 70 -8.85 -3.19 19.82
CA SER A 70 -8.24 -3.71 21.03
C SER A 70 -7.39 -4.91 20.65
N SER A 71 -6.10 -4.85 21.04
CA SER A 71 -5.11 -5.91 20.84
C SER A 71 -5.64 -7.22 21.38
N THR A 72 -6.40 -7.92 20.54
CA THR A 72 -6.80 -9.28 20.80
C THR A 72 -5.68 -10.10 20.21
N ALA A 73 -4.73 -10.50 21.05
CA ALA A 73 -3.80 -11.57 20.71
C ALA A 73 -4.68 -12.76 20.28
N VAL A 74 -4.77 -13.00 18.98
CA VAL A 74 -5.60 -14.08 18.44
C VAL A 74 -4.96 -15.39 18.88
N LYS A 75 -5.52 -16.01 19.93
CA LYS A 75 -5.22 -17.39 20.28
C LYS A 75 -5.82 -18.28 19.20
N VAL A 76 -4.96 -18.83 18.35
CA VAL A 76 -5.30 -19.80 17.30
C VAL A 76 -5.97 -21.04 17.95
N PRO A 77 -7.11 -21.56 17.41
CA PRO A 77 -7.76 -22.75 17.97
C PRO A 77 -6.88 -23.99 17.80
N SER A 78 -6.59 -24.64 18.93
CA SER A 78 -5.82 -25.88 19.03
C SER A 78 -6.59 -27.04 18.43
N ASN A 79 -5.99 -27.72 17.45
CA ASN A 79 -6.13 -29.16 17.26
C ASN A 79 -4.90 -29.69 16.49
N SER A 80 -4.12 -30.53 17.18
CA SER A 80 -2.97 -31.32 16.72
C SER A 80 -1.67 -30.56 16.40
N SER A 81 -0.55 -31.01 17.00
CA SER A 81 0.87 -30.66 16.78
C SER A 81 1.48 -29.50 17.59
N THR A 82 2.00 -29.84 18.77
CA THR A 82 2.71 -28.97 19.73
C THR A 82 3.95 -28.26 19.12
N ASP A 83 4.62 -28.85 18.13
CA ASP A 83 5.76 -28.24 17.43
C ASP A 83 5.37 -27.16 16.42
N LYS A 84 4.26 -27.34 15.69
CA LYS A 84 3.78 -26.32 14.72
C LYS A 84 3.28 -25.06 15.42
N LEU A 85 2.76 -25.20 16.64
CA LEU A 85 2.31 -24.08 17.47
C LEU A 85 3.46 -23.19 17.97
N GLN A 86 4.67 -23.73 18.18
CA GLN A 86 5.83 -22.91 18.58
C GLN A 86 6.35 -22.02 17.45
N LEU A 87 6.08 -22.39 16.19
CA LEU A 87 6.54 -21.69 15.01
C LEU A 87 5.71 -20.43 14.71
N ILE A 88 4.41 -20.46 15.06
CA ILE A 88 3.51 -19.31 14.90
C ILE A 88 3.79 -18.33 16.04
N LYS A 89 4.22 -17.13 15.69
CA LYS A 89 4.51 -16.08 16.66
C LYS A 89 3.34 -15.11 16.81
N SER A 90 3.33 -14.39 17.93
CA SER A 90 2.36 -13.33 18.14
C SER A 90 2.57 -12.22 17.12
N TYR A 91 1.48 -11.80 16.46
CA TYR A 91 1.50 -10.74 15.48
C TYR A 91 0.41 -9.70 15.79
N ARG A 92 0.64 -8.48 15.30
CA ARG A 92 -0.34 -7.39 15.34
C ARG A 92 -0.71 -7.00 13.91
N VAL A 93 -2.00 -6.87 13.65
CA VAL A 93 -2.51 -6.28 12.41
C VAL A 93 -2.33 -4.77 12.47
N ILE A 94 -1.69 -4.19 11.46
CA ILE A 94 -1.46 -2.74 11.35
C ILE A 94 -2.57 -2.10 10.52
N SER A 95 -2.88 -2.69 9.37
CA SER A 95 -3.90 -2.21 8.45
C SER A 95 -4.31 -3.32 7.49
N TYR A 96 -5.37 -3.09 6.74
CA TYR A 96 -5.71 -3.89 5.57
C TYR A 96 -6.32 -3.00 4.49
N SER A 97 -6.25 -3.45 3.24
CA SER A 97 -6.92 -2.82 2.11
C SER A 97 -7.78 -3.83 1.37
N ASP A 98 -8.98 -3.40 0.98
CA ASP A 98 -9.85 -4.14 0.07
C ASP A 98 -9.37 -3.92 -1.36
N THR A 99 -9.04 -5.00 -2.05
CA THR A 99 -8.60 -5.01 -3.45
C THR A 99 -9.54 -5.83 -4.33
N SER A 100 -10.78 -6.04 -3.88
CA SER A 100 -11.79 -6.84 -4.57
C SER A 100 -12.14 -6.26 -5.94
N VAL A 101 -12.19 -7.11 -6.95
CA VAL A 101 -12.58 -6.74 -8.33
C VAL A 101 -13.37 -7.90 -8.92
N ALA A 102 -14.34 -7.59 -9.79
CA ALA A 102 -15.11 -8.57 -10.56
C ALA A 102 -15.76 -9.68 -9.69
N GLY A 103 -16.25 -9.33 -8.50
CA GLY A 103 -16.95 -10.26 -7.60
C GLY A 103 -16.04 -11.21 -6.81
N ARG A 104 -14.71 -11.06 -6.91
CA ARG A 104 -13.75 -11.79 -6.07
C ARG A 104 -13.38 -10.94 -4.87
N ASN A 105 -13.65 -11.44 -3.66
CA ASN A 105 -13.30 -10.77 -2.40
C ASN A 105 -11.80 -10.93 -2.12
N ARG A 106 -11.04 -9.83 -2.14
CA ARG A 106 -9.57 -9.86 -2.04
C ARG A 106 -9.08 -8.80 -1.08
N PHE A 107 -8.12 -9.15 -0.25
CA PHE A 107 -7.55 -8.22 0.71
C PHE A 107 -6.04 -8.29 0.75
N THR A 108 -5.40 -7.13 0.97
CA THR A 108 -4.02 -7.07 1.42
C THR A 108 -4.04 -6.77 2.92
N LEU A 109 -3.39 -7.61 3.71
CA LEU A 109 -3.29 -7.51 5.16
C LEU A 109 -1.86 -7.16 5.55
N ILE A 110 -1.70 -6.12 6.36
CA ILE A 110 -0.39 -5.69 6.86
C ILE A 110 -0.27 -6.11 8.31
N ILE A 111 0.77 -6.87 8.63
CA ILE A 111 1.05 -7.32 10.00
C ILE A 111 2.49 -7.02 10.40
N VAL A 112 2.72 -7.01 11.71
CA VAL A 112 4.07 -7.02 12.31
C VAL A 112 4.17 -8.17 13.30
N SER A 113 5.33 -8.83 13.34
CA SER A 113 5.62 -9.92 14.27
C SER A 113 7.10 -9.88 14.67
N PRO A 114 7.49 -9.06 15.67
CA PRO A 114 8.89 -8.90 16.08
C PRO A 114 9.57 -10.20 16.53
N GLU A 115 8.78 -11.18 16.96
CA GLU A 115 9.28 -12.48 17.43
C GLU A 115 9.54 -13.48 16.29
N ALA A 116 9.08 -13.21 15.06
CA ALA A 116 9.29 -14.09 13.90
C ALA A 116 10.65 -13.79 13.25
N LYS A 117 11.69 -14.47 13.73
CA LYS A 117 13.09 -14.13 13.45
C LYS A 117 13.68 -14.86 12.26
N ASN A 118 13.13 -16.01 11.89
CA ASN A 118 13.62 -16.84 10.77
C ASN A 118 12.51 -17.07 9.72
N ILE A 119 12.88 -17.71 8.60
CA ILE A 119 11.96 -17.98 7.48
C ILE A 119 10.77 -18.80 7.98
N GLU A 120 11.01 -19.86 8.72
CA GLU A 120 10.00 -20.82 9.15
C GLU A 120 8.93 -20.15 10.03
N GLU A 121 9.35 -19.33 10.99
CA GLU A 121 8.47 -18.57 11.87
C GLU A 121 7.68 -17.50 11.10
N ARG A 122 8.33 -16.80 10.17
CA ARG A 122 7.68 -15.78 9.33
C ARG A 122 6.57 -16.39 8.48
N VAL A 123 6.88 -17.51 7.81
CA VAL A 123 5.95 -18.26 6.97
C VAL A 123 4.79 -18.80 7.79
N ALA A 124 5.06 -19.43 8.94
CA ALA A 124 4.01 -19.98 9.80
C ALA A 124 3.06 -18.88 10.30
N THR A 125 3.64 -17.75 10.73
CA THR A 125 2.88 -16.59 11.24
C THR A 125 2.05 -15.93 10.15
N SER A 126 2.62 -15.66 8.97
CA SER A 126 1.90 -15.04 7.86
C SER A 126 0.80 -15.95 7.30
N LYS A 127 1.03 -17.28 7.22
CA LYS A 127 0.00 -18.27 6.86
C LYS A 127 -1.16 -18.25 7.84
N ALA A 128 -0.87 -18.27 9.14
CA ALA A 128 -1.88 -18.24 10.18
C ALA A 128 -2.73 -16.96 10.09
N ALA A 129 -2.08 -15.80 9.88
CA ALA A 129 -2.76 -14.53 9.67
C ALA A 129 -3.66 -14.55 8.42
N ALA A 130 -3.15 -15.06 7.29
CA ALA A 130 -3.90 -15.16 6.04
C ALA A 130 -5.18 -16.01 6.21
N ILE A 131 -5.07 -17.20 6.81
CA ILE A 131 -6.20 -18.11 7.04
C ILE A 131 -7.23 -17.46 7.97
N SER A 132 -6.76 -16.87 9.08
CA SER A 132 -7.65 -16.23 10.06
C SER A 132 -8.42 -15.07 9.42
N PHE A 133 -7.74 -14.20 8.68
CA PHE A 133 -8.34 -13.03 8.04
C PHE A 133 -9.29 -13.43 6.91
N LEU A 134 -8.93 -14.45 6.11
CA LEU A 134 -9.79 -14.97 5.06
C LEU A 134 -11.13 -15.45 5.61
N LYS A 135 -11.10 -16.19 6.72
CA LYS A 135 -12.33 -16.65 7.42
C LYS A 135 -13.13 -15.47 7.96
N GLN A 136 -12.47 -14.52 8.60
CA GLN A 136 -13.12 -13.35 9.21
C GLN A 136 -13.86 -12.49 8.16
N LYS A 137 -13.26 -12.29 6.98
CA LYS A 137 -13.80 -11.43 5.92
C LYS A 137 -14.57 -12.18 4.84
N ASN A 138 -14.70 -13.51 4.96
CA ASN A 138 -15.24 -14.37 3.91
C ASN A 138 -14.60 -14.07 2.53
N ALA A 139 -13.27 -13.97 2.52
CA ALA A 139 -12.50 -13.60 1.35
C ALA A 139 -12.20 -14.81 0.46
N ASN A 140 -11.96 -14.56 -0.84
CA ASN A 140 -11.45 -15.57 -1.77
C ASN A 140 -9.92 -15.52 -1.88
N PHE A 141 -9.30 -14.40 -1.53
CA PHE A 141 -7.86 -14.20 -1.59
C PHE A 141 -7.38 -13.26 -0.48
N VAL A 142 -6.25 -13.58 0.15
CA VAL A 142 -5.57 -12.67 1.07
C VAL A 142 -4.07 -12.65 0.75
N SER A 143 -3.50 -11.46 0.56
CA SER A 143 -2.05 -11.23 0.54
C SER A 143 -1.63 -10.65 1.88
N VAL A 144 -0.70 -11.29 2.58
CA VAL A 144 -0.17 -10.81 3.86
C VAL A 144 1.22 -10.23 3.63
N LEU A 145 1.42 -8.97 4.01
CA LEU A 145 2.72 -8.32 4.10
C LEU A 145 3.15 -8.29 5.57
N LEU A 146 4.17 -9.08 5.91
CA LEU A 146 4.80 -9.06 7.23
C LEU A 146 5.91 -8.02 7.25
N MET A 147 5.65 -6.89 7.91
CA MET A 147 6.59 -5.79 8.03
C MET A 147 7.49 -5.95 9.26
N ALA A 148 8.72 -5.42 9.19
CA ALA A 148 9.64 -5.43 10.31
C ALA A 148 9.16 -4.54 11.47
N THR A 149 8.60 -3.37 11.13
CA THR A 149 8.04 -2.41 12.07
C THR A 149 6.74 -1.82 11.50
N PRO A 150 5.86 -1.22 12.33
CA PRO A 150 4.65 -0.57 11.85
C PRO A 150 4.95 0.58 10.88
N ASP A 151 5.93 1.41 11.21
CA ASP A 151 6.30 2.61 10.43
C ASP A 151 6.86 2.26 9.05
N ALA A 152 7.45 1.07 8.89
CA ALA A 152 8.01 0.62 7.62
C ALA A 152 6.94 0.55 6.50
N TYR A 153 5.70 0.22 6.83
CA TYR A 153 4.64 0.14 5.82
C TYR A 153 4.31 1.50 5.20
N GLU A 154 4.18 2.53 6.03
CA GLU A 154 3.75 3.87 5.60
C GLU A 154 4.78 4.53 4.68
N TYR A 155 6.06 4.20 4.85
CA TYR A 155 7.18 4.86 4.17
C TYR A 155 7.91 3.98 3.13
N GLY A 156 7.23 2.91 2.70
CA GLY A 156 7.65 2.06 1.57
C GLY A 156 8.80 1.11 1.88
N GLY A 157 8.90 0.62 3.12
CA GLY A 157 9.84 -0.41 3.50
C GLY A 157 9.54 -1.76 2.86
N THR A 158 10.54 -2.63 2.81
CA THR A 158 10.42 -3.97 2.24
C THR A 158 9.85 -4.94 3.29
N PRO A 159 8.83 -5.75 2.97
CA PRO A 159 8.31 -6.76 3.89
C PRO A 159 9.34 -7.86 4.16
N LEU A 160 9.34 -8.40 5.37
CA LEU A 160 10.11 -9.60 5.76
C LEU A 160 9.50 -10.89 5.20
N ALA A 161 8.20 -10.90 4.94
CA ALA A 161 7.54 -11.96 4.20
C ALA A 161 6.31 -11.45 3.44
N ILE A 162 6.05 -12.07 2.30
CA ILE A 162 4.85 -11.90 1.48
C ILE A 162 4.18 -13.27 1.38
N THR A 163 2.90 -13.35 1.70
CA THR A 163 2.15 -14.61 1.69
C THR A 163 0.81 -14.41 1.05
N ASP A 164 0.67 -14.94 -0.16
CA ASP A 164 -0.58 -14.96 -0.90
C ASP A 164 -1.30 -16.29 -0.68
N TYR A 165 -2.58 -16.20 -0.34
CA TYR A 165 -3.42 -17.36 -0.09
C TYR A 165 -4.72 -17.30 -0.89
N ALA A 166 -4.95 -18.33 -1.70
CA ALA A 166 -6.17 -18.56 -2.46
C ALA A 166 -6.64 -20.01 -2.22
N PRO A 167 -7.64 -20.28 -1.37
CA PRO A 167 -8.06 -21.65 -1.06
C PRO A 167 -8.60 -22.44 -2.26
N ASP A 168 -9.10 -21.74 -3.28
CA ASP A 168 -9.57 -22.29 -4.55
C ASP A 168 -8.45 -22.55 -5.57
N ALA A 169 -7.19 -22.20 -5.23
CA ALA A 169 -6.02 -22.30 -6.09
C ALA A 169 -6.08 -21.49 -7.40
N CYS A 170 -6.96 -20.48 -7.47
CA CYS A 170 -7.13 -19.61 -8.64
C CYS A 170 -6.43 -18.25 -8.49
N GLY A 171 -5.55 -18.14 -7.50
CA GLY A 171 -4.69 -16.97 -7.29
C GLY A 171 -5.46 -15.67 -7.08
N LEU A 172 -4.82 -14.56 -7.49
CA LEU A 172 -5.35 -13.22 -7.32
C LEU A 172 -6.54 -12.93 -8.25
N SER A 173 -6.51 -13.39 -9.50
CA SER A 173 -7.57 -13.06 -10.48
C SER A 173 -8.80 -13.96 -10.37
N GLY A 174 -8.62 -15.24 -10.02
CA GLY A 174 -9.68 -16.24 -10.11
C GLY A 174 -9.71 -17.01 -11.43
N ASP A 175 -8.94 -16.57 -12.44
CA ASP A 175 -8.97 -17.17 -13.79
C ASP A 175 -7.91 -18.26 -13.99
N ASN A 176 -6.73 -18.07 -13.37
CA ASN A 176 -5.58 -18.95 -13.54
C ASN A 176 -5.48 -19.95 -12.38
N CYS A 177 -6.29 -21.00 -12.45
CA CYS A 177 -6.32 -22.07 -11.46
C CYS A 177 -5.15 -23.04 -11.65
N THR A 178 -4.04 -22.78 -10.94
CA THR A 178 -2.78 -23.54 -11.07
C THR A 178 -2.71 -24.77 -10.16
N GLY A 179 -3.66 -24.95 -9.25
CA GLY A 179 -3.60 -25.95 -8.18
C GLY A 179 -2.78 -25.50 -6.96
N ASN A 180 -1.98 -24.44 -7.08
CA ASN A 180 -1.22 -23.87 -5.98
C ASN A 180 -2.09 -22.90 -5.16
N LYS A 181 -2.27 -23.21 -3.87
CA LYS A 181 -3.05 -22.36 -2.95
C LYS A 181 -2.21 -21.27 -2.29
N TRP A 182 -0.89 -21.46 -2.27
CA TRP A 182 0.05 -20.61 -1.58
C TRP A 182 1.11 -20.10 -2.55
N SER A 183 1.44 -18.82 -2.42
CA SER A 183 2.64 -18.21 -2.99
C SER A 183 3.33 -17.44 -1.88
N ILE A 184 4.54 -17.86 -1.53
CA ILE A 184 5.21 -17.41 -0.31
C ILE A 184 6.63 -17.00 -0.60
N GLN A 185 6.99 -15.83 -0.12
CA GLN A 185 8.34 -15.34 -0.09
C GLN A 185 8.68 -14.85 1.30
N ALA A 186 9.87 -15.18 1.80
CA ALA A 186 10.32 -14.74 3.12
C ALA A 186 11.83 -14.49 3.10
N SER A 187 12.28 -13.54 3.91
CA SER A 187 13.70 -13.28 4.12
C SER A 187 14.25 -14.08 5.29
N ASP A 188 15.55 -14.32 5.28
CA ASP A 188 16.32 -14.97 6.34
C ASP A 188 16.98 -13.96 7.31
N ILE A 189 16.94 -12.66 6.98
CA ILE A 189 17.56 -11.60 7.78
C ILE A 189 17.10 -11.67 9.23
N ARG A 190 18.03 -11.66 10.18
CA ARG A 190 17.72 -11.68 11.61
C ARG A 190 17.94 -10.29 12.19
N LEU A 191 16.84 -9.62 12.50
CA LEU A 191 16.87 -8.30 13.13
C LEU A 191 16.83 -8.46 14.64
N ASN A 192 17.81 -7.86 15.33
CA ASN A 192 17.78 -7.74 16.79
C ASN A 192 16.92 -6.54 17.23
N ASN A 193 16.67 -6.42 18.53
CA ASN A 193 15.81 -5.36 19.06
C ASN A 193 16.36 -3.95 18.79
N GLN A 194 17.68 -3.75 18.77
CA GLN A 194 18.29 -2.47 18.47
C GLN A 194 18.10 -2.10 16.99
N GLN A 195 18.30 -3.05 16.09
CA GLN A 195 18.05 -2.87 14.66
C GLN A 195 16.58 -2.55 14.37
N LEU A 196 15.63 -3.21 15.04
CA LEU A 196 14.20 -2.91 14.91
C LEU A 196 13.87 -1.49 15.40
N LYS A 197 14.47 -1.04 16.51
CA LYS A 197 14.30 0.34 17.00
C LYS A 197 14.87 1.37 16.03
N ILE A 198 16.08 1.15 15.53
CA ILE A 198 16.71 2.00 14.53
C ILE A 198 15.86 2.06 13.26
N LEU A 199 15.31 0.93 12.82
CA LEU A 199 14.46 0.86 11.63
C LEU A 199 13.13 1.60 11.81
N SER A 200 12.47 1.44 12.96
CA SER A 200 11.27 2.20 13.30
C SER A 200 11.55 3.70 13.31
N PHE A 201 12.63 4.12 13.98
CA PHE A 201 13.06 5.52 14.01
C PHE A 201 13.36 6.06 12.61
N TRP A 202 14.06 5.27 11.79
CA TRP A 202 14.38 5.63 10.42
C TRP A 202 13.12 6.00 9.63
N TYR A 203 12.11 5.13 9.61
CA TYR A 203 10.89 5.40 8.84
C TYR A 203 10.04 6.51 9.46
N ALA A 204 9.91 6.56 10.78
CA ALA A 204 9.15 7.60 11.46
C ALA A 204 9.67 9.01 11.14
N HIS A 205 10.98 9.16 10.96
CA HIS A 205 11.61 10.46 10.70
C HIS A 205 12.04 10.67 9.24
N LYS A 206 11.99 9.66 8.37
CA LYS A 206 12.46 9.74 6.96
C LYS A 206 11.94 10.99 6.24
N LYS A 207 10.66 11.32 6.43
CA LYS A 207 9.99 12.47 5.80
C LYS A 207 10.52 13.83 6.29
N GLU A 208 10.92 13.94 7.56
CA GLU A 208 11.50 15.17 8.13
C GLU A 208 12.84 15.53 7.47
N TYR A 209 13.54 14.53 6.94
CA TYR A 209 14.84 14.67 6.28
C TYR A 209 14.74 14.71 4.76
N SER A 210 13.53 14.66 4.20
CA SER A 210 13.34 14.91 2.77
C SER A 210 13.58 16.38 2.43
N ASN A 211 14.10 16.65 1.24
CA ASN A 211 14.32 18.00 0.75
C ASN A 211 12.99 18.72 0.41
N SER A 212 13.05 19.98 -0.03
CA SER A 212 11.87 20.81 -0.35
C SER A 212 10.93 20.20 -1.40
N ASN A 213 11.43 19.27 -2.22
CA ASN A 213 10.65 18.57 -3.24
C ASN A 213 10.04 17.26 -2.69
N GLY A 214 10.19 16.97 -1.39
CA GLY A 214 9.73 15.75 -0.75
C GLY A 214 10.63 14.53 -1.00
N ILE A 215 11.79 14.71 -1.64
CA ILE A 215 12.70 13.62 -2.00
C ILE A 215 13.67 13.36 -0.85
N PHE A 216 13.76 12.10 -0.43
CA PHE A 216 14.78 11.65 0.51
C PHE A 216 16.10 11.37 -0.24
N ASP A 217 17.01 12.34 -0.20
CA ASP A 217 18.30 12.31 -0.91
C ASP A 217 19.48 11.95 0.00
N LEU A 218 20.71 11.93 -0.55
CA LEU A 218 21.92 11.59 0.19
C LEU A 218 22.23 12.55 1.35
N THR A 219 21.80 13.82 1.25
CA THR A 219 21.99 14.80 2.34
C THR A 219 21.03 14.50 3.47
N GLY A 220 19.76 14.24 3.14
CA GLY A 220 18.75 13.76 4.07
C GLY A 220 19.17 12.47 4.77
N GLU A 221 19.67 11.51 4.00
CA GLU A 221 20.15 10.23 4.51
C GLU A 221 21.31 10.41 5.50
N LYS A 222 22.30 11.24 5.16
CA LYS A 222 23.43 11.55 6.05
C LYS A 222 22.94 12.17 7.36
N ASN A 223 22.09 13.18 7.29
CA ASN A 223 21.58 13.89 8.48
C ASN A 223 20.74 12.97 9.38
N LEU A 224 19.93 12.08 8.80
CA LEU A 224 19.17 11.08 9.55
C LEU A 224 20.09 10.07 10.23
N LYS A 225 21.13 9.58 9.54
CA LYS A 225 22.14 8.69 10.16
C LYS A 225 22.88 9.38 11.31
N ASP A 226 23.24 10.65 11.17
CA ASP A 226 23.88 11.42 12.23
C ASP A 226 22.96 11.57 13.46
N ARG A 227 21.65 11.76 13.26
CA ARG A 227 20.68 11.78 14.37
C ARG A 227 20.52 10.42 15.03
N ILE A 228 20.38 9.35 14.26
CA ILE A 228 20.28 7.98 14.78
C ILE A 228 21.54 7.61 15.57
N SER A 229 22.72 7.99 15.08
CA SER A 229 23.99 7.75 15.76
C SER A 229 24.00 8.35 17.16
N LYS A 230 23.50 9.59 17.32
CA LYS A 230 23.37 10.27 18.62
C LYS A 230 22.29 9.67 19.51
N GLU A 231 21.14 9.32 18.94
CA GLU A 231 19.99 8.80 19.69
C GLU A 231 20.25 7.39 20.25
N PHE A 232 20.93 6.54 19.49
CA PHE A 232 21.12 5.13 19.83
C PHE A 232 22.55 4.78 20.24
N ASP A 233 23.46 5.75 20.29
CA ASP A 233 24.89 5.58 20.59
C ASP A 233 25.55 4.49 19.69
N VAL A 234 25.34 4.62 18.38
CA VAL A 234 25.87 3.68 17.37
C VAL A 234 26.72 4.44 16.36
N PRO A 235 27.88 3.92 15.93
CA PRO A 235 28.68 4.56 14.89
C PRO A 235 27.90 4.73 13.58
N VAL A 236 27.96 5.91 12.96
CA VAL A 236 27.28 6.23 11.69
C VAL A 236 27.53 5.17 10.60
N LYS A 237 28.74 4.63 10.54
CA LYS A 237 29.14 3.60 9.57
C LYS A 237 28.37 2.27 9.70
N ASP A 238 27.83 1.98 10.88
CA ASP A 238 27.10 0.75 11.19
C ASP A 238 25.58 0.94 10.98
N ILE A 239 25.13 2.15 10.64
CA ILE A 239 23.75 2.49 10.34
C ILE A 239 23.52 2.29 8.84
N HIS A 240 22.93 1.14 8.50
CA HIS A 240 22.57 0.80 7.13
C HIS A 240 21.07 0.96 6.90
N ASN A 241 20.70 1.35 5.68
CA ASN A 241 19.32 1.16 5.24
C ASN A 241 19.08 -0.35 5.07
N LEU A 242 18.36 -0.93 6.03
CA LEU A 242 18.12 -2.38 6.11
C LEU A 242 17.25 -2.89 4.95
N ASP A 243 16.52 -2.03 4.24
CA ASP A 243 15.71 -2.45 3.08
C ASP A 243 16.54 -3.16 2.02
N PHE A 244 17.77 -2.69 1.76
CA PHE A 244 18.65 -3.31 0.77
C PHE A 244 19.19 -4.67 1.21
N MET A 245 19.08 -5.00 2.49
CA MET A 245 19.51 -6.29 3.04
C MET A 245 18.36 -7.31 3.07
N ILE A 246 17.12 -6.87 2.86
CA ILE A 246 15.96 -7.76 2.85
C ILE A 246 15.86 -8.44 1.47
N ASN A 247 16.41 -9.65 1.40
CA ASN A 247 16.27 -10.51 0.23
C ASN A 247 15.13 -11.50 0.46
N LEU A 248 14.12 -11.48 -0.40
CA LEU A 248 12.99 -12.39 -0.34
C LEU A 248 13.28 -13.66 -1.15
N HIS A 249 13.17 -14.82 -0.49
CA HIS A 249 13.34 -16.12 -1.13
C HIS A 249 11.99 -16.80 -1.31
N LYS A 250 11.76 -17.40 -2.47
CA LYS A 250 10.58 -18.26 -2.69
C LYS A 250 10.67 -19.47 -1.76
N VAL A 251 9.62 -19.67 -0.98
CA VAL A 251 9.48 -20.84 -0.10
C VAL A 251 8.58 -21.85 -0.81
N LYS A 252 9.07 -23.09 -0.97
CA LYS A 252 8.25 -24.19 -1.48
C LYS A 252 7.34 -24.66 -0.36
N ASP A 253 6.07 -24.85 -0.68
CA ASP A 253 5.09 -25.50 0.19
C ASP A 253 4.93 -26.98 -0.17
#